data_AF-A0A7C2KR86-F1
#
_entry.id   AF-A0A7C2KR86-F1
#
_cell.length_a   1.000
_cell.length_b   1.000
_cell.length_c   1.000
_cell.angle_alpha   90.00
_cell.angle_beta   90.00
_cell.angle_gamma   90.00
#
_symmetry.space_group_name_H-M   'P 1'
#
loop_
_entity.id
_entity.type
_entity.pdbx_description
1 polymer ?
#
loop_
_entity_poly.entity_id
_entity_poly.type
_entity_poly.pdbx_seq_one_letter_code
_entity_poly.pdbx_strand_id
1 'polypeptide(L)'
;IEDQLGLERLYVIGIPCTDNTTYPDLQRFLQVVSRSPETVIHHEFMQDFRIWLKHEDGSVEKVNFVDLDVDRLGGQLGVFPPACLSCFDYQNGLSDLTIGYMGAPLPPDERWQWTLIRTERGAELYDLLRPHVEEREPISGGDRTRGMPAYIQMLRQPRKRPPWPIRQLVAFIQRRSGPKGLEFARSVIEMKLLRNLQFVRERHGRLERRIVPGYVYRALARYADVYRREFNRDLEPSAS
;
A
#
# COMPACT_ATOMS: atom_id res chain seq x y z
N ILE A 1 16.71 -3.46 23.57
CA ILE A 1 17.51 -2.79 22.51
C ILE A 1 18.10 -1.48 23.02
N GLU A 2 17.39 -0.75 23.89
CA GLU A 2 17.90 0.45 24.58
C GLU A 2 19.26 0.20 25.26
N ASP A 3 19.37 -0.83 26.11
CA ASP A 3 20.64 -1.19 26.76
C ASP A 3 21.78 -1.49 25.77
N GLN A 4 21.46 -2.16 24.65
CA GLN A 4 22.46 -2.50 23.61
C GLN A 4 22.95 -1.26 22.86
N LEU A 5 22.12 -0.22 22.79
CA LEU A 5 22.43 1.06 22.15
C LEU A 5 22.93 2.12 23.14
N GLY A 6 22.96 1.81 24.45
CA GLY A 6 23.30 2.77 25.50
C GLY A 6 22.31 3.93 25.63
N LEU A 7 21.04 3.70 25.27
CA LEU A 7 19.99 4.71 25.33
C LEU A 7 19.20 4.57 26.64
N GLU A 8 18.93 5.69 27.30
CA GLU A 8 17.98 5.72 28.44
C GLU A 8 16.54 5.42 27.98
N ARG A 9 16.19 5.89 26.78
CA ARG A 9 14.86 5.68 26.18
C ARG A 9 14.92 5.75 24.66
N LEU A 10 14.24 4.83 23.98
CA LEU A 10 14.08 4.80 22.53
C LEU A 10 12.61 4.97 22.19
N TYR A 11 12.31 6.02 21.42
CA TYR A 11 11.02 6.26 20.81
C TYR A 11 11.09 5.99 19.31
N VAL A 12 10.11 5.24 18.79
CA VAL A 12 10.08 4.88 17.37
C VAL A 12 8.80 5.41 16.72
N ILE A 13 8.95 6.44 15.89
CA ILE A 13 7.86 6.94 15.03
C ILE A 13 8.02 6.30 13.64
N GLY A 14 7.03 5.51 13.25
CA GLY A 14 6.95 4.86 11.96
C GLY A 14 6.14 5.65 10.95
N ILE A 15 6.49 5.48 9.68
CA ILE A 15 5.62 5.79 8.54
C ILE A 15 5.27 4.48 7.85
N PRO A 16 4.03 4.33 7.32
CA PRO A 16 3.72 3.18 6.52
C PRO A 16 4.53 3.22 5.22
N CYS A 17 5.03 2.08 4.78
CA CYS A 17 5.87 2.01 3.58
C CYS A 17 5.54 0.77 2.74
N THR A 18 5.29 0.99 1.46
CA THR A 18 5.30 -0.04 0.42
C THR A 18 5.95 0.57 -0.82
N ASP A 19 6.41 -0.28 -1.75
CA ASP A 19 6.68 0.14 -3.13
C ASP A 19 7.71 1.28 -3.24
N ASN A 20 8.66 1.34 -2.31
CA ASN A 20 9.80 2.23 -2.44
C ASN A 20 10.62 1.84 -3.68
N THR A 21 11.38 2.78 -4.22
CA THR A 21 12.08 2.60 -5.51
C THR A 21 13.53 3.06 -5.41
N THR A 22 14.35 2.57 -6.34
CA THR A 22 15.67 3.18 -6.56
C THR A 22 15.48 4.53 -7.24
N TYR A 23 16.47 5.42 -7.14
CA TYR A 23 16.38 6.71 -7.82
C TYR A 23 16.16 6.59 -9.35
N PRO A 24 16.87 5.70 -10.09
CA PRO A 24 16.57 5.48 -11.51
C PRO A 24 15.14 5.00 -11.78
N ASP A 25 14.62 4.08 -10.95
CA ASP A 25 13.25 3.58 -11.10
C ASP A 25 12.19 4.65 -10.76
N LEU A 26 12.47 5.51 -9.78
CA LEU A 26 11.67 6.70 -9.48
C LEU A 26 11.61 7.64 -10.70
N GLN A 27 12.76 7.95 -11.29
CA GLN A 27 12.83 8.80 -12.48
C GLN A 27 12.03 8.21 -13.65
N ARG A 28 12.18 6.91 -13.89
CA ARG A 28 11.38 6.18 -14.88
C ARG A 28 9.88 6.26 -14.58
N PHE A 29 9.49 6.06 -13.32
CA PHE A 29 8.10 6.17 -12.88
C PHE A 29 7.52 7.56 -13.17
N LEU A 30 8.22 8.62 -12.76
CA LEU A 30 7.78 9.99 -13.00
C LEU A 30 7.63 10.29 -14.49
N GLN A 31 8.58 9.85 -15.33
CA GLN A 31 8.50 10.00 -16.80
C GLN A 31 7.31 9.27 -17.45
N VAL A 32 6.79 8.23 -16.81
CA VAL A 32 5.62 7.48 -17.30
C VAL A 32 4.31 8.11 -16.82
N VAL A 33 4.30 8.67 -15.61
CA VAL A 33 3.09 9.14 -14.95
C VAL A 33 2.81 10.62 -15.17
N SER A 34 3.84 11.46 -15.03
CA SER A 34 3.72 12.92 -15.07
C SER A 34 3.80 13.45 -16.50
N ARG A 35 3.10 14.55 -16.78
CA ARG A 35 3.30 15.34 -18.01
C ARG A 35 4.52 16.25 -17.92
N SER A 36 4.95 16.58 -16.71
CA SER A 36 6.09 17.46 -16.40
C SER A 36 6.89 16.83 -15.25
N PRO A 37 7.57 15.70 -15.49
CA PRO A 37 8.25 14.93 -14.44
C PRO A 37 9.33 15.72 -13.70
N GLU A 38 10.02 16.63 -14.39
CA GLU A 38 11.11 17.45 -13.87
C GLU A 38 10.69 18.45 -12.78
N THR A 39 9.40 18.82 -12.72
CA THR A 39 8.88 19.77 -11.73
C THR A 39 8.20 19.08 -10.54
N VAL A 40 8.15 17.74 -10.50
CA VAL A 40 7.48 16.99 -9.42
C VAL A 40 8.34 17.00 -8.15
N ILE A 41 7.81 17.55 -7.06
CA ILE A 41 8.47 17.61 -5.75
C ILE A 41 7.92 16.61 -4.73
N HIS A 42 6.71 16.09 -4.96
CA HIS A 42 6.09 15.06 -4.13
C HIS A 42 5.11 14.27 -4.97
N HIS A 43 5.01 12.96 -4.74
CA HIS A 43 3.94 12.16 -5.31
C HIS A 43 3.39 11.19 -4.28
N GLU A 44 2.10 10.86 -4.38
CA GLU A 44 1.45 9.94 -3.43
C GLU A 44 0.31 9.17 -4.12
N PHE A 45 0.13 7.91 -3.72
CA PHE A 45 -0.95 7.04 -4.21
C PHE A 45 -2.19 7.20 -3.32
N MET A 46 -3.08 8.11 -3.69
CA MET A 46 -4.16 8.59 -2.83
C MET A 46 -5.40 7.67 -2.77
N GLN A 47 -6.20 7.87 -1.72
CA GLN A 47 -7.40 7.08 -1.37
C GLN A 47 -8.54 7.20 -2.39
N ASP A 48 -8.45 8.13 -3.33
CA ASP A 48 -9.40 8.34 -4.42
C ASP A 48 -9.01 7.63 -5.73
N PHE A 49 -8.12 6.62 -5.63
CA PHE A 49 -7.63 5.81 -6.74
C PHE A 49 -6.84 6.60 -7.78
N ARG A 50 -6.14 7.65 -7.33
CA ARG A 50 -5.29 8.50 -8.17
C ARG A 50 -3.91 8.68 -7.56
N ILE A 51 -2.91 8.77 -8.41
CA ILE A 51 -1.59 9.29 -8.06
C ILE A 51 -1.71 10.80 -8.11
N TRP A 52 -1.35 11.47 -7.02
CA TRP A 52 -1.27 12.92 -6.96
C TRP A 52 0.20 13.30 -7.05
N LEU A 53 0.53 14.20 -7.96
CA LEU A 53 1.88 14.72 -8.16
C LEU A 53 1.85 16.22 -7.89
N LYS A 54 2.56 16.66 -6.85
CA LYS A 54 2.70 18.07 -6.51
C LYS A 54 3.92 18.63 -7.24
N HIS A 55 3.73 19.75 -7.91
CA HIS A 55 4.79 20.45 -8.65
C HIS A 55 5.38 21.62 -7.87
N GLU A 56 6.54 22.10 -8.30
CA GLU A 56 7.27 23.24 -7.72
C GLU A 56 6.41 24.52 -7.65
N ASP A 57 5.52 24.74 -8.62
CA ASP A 57 4.60 25.87 -8.68
C ASP A 57 3.38 25.73 -7.75
N GLY A 58 3.30 24.62 -7.01
CA GLY A 58 2.19 24.30 -6.10
C GLY A 58 0.99 23.62 -6.77
N SER A 59 0.99 23.45 -8.09
CA SER A 59 -0.06 22.72 -8.79
C SER A 59 -0.04 21.22 -8.47
N VAL A 60 -1.19 20.55 -8.65
CA VAL A 60 -1.33 19.11 -8.40
C VAL A 60 -1.87 18.42 -9.64
N GLU A 61 -1.03 17.63 -10.31
CA GLU A 61 -1.44 16.70 -11.35
C GLU A 61 -2.05 15.45 -10.72
N LYS A 62 -3.15 14.93 -11.29
CA LYS A 62 -3.85 13.74 -10.79
C LYS A 62 -4.02 12.71 -11.89
N VAL A 63 -3.49 11.52 -11.69
CA VAL A 63 -3.52 10.41 -12.66
C VAL A 63 -4.25 9.22 -12.07
N ASN A 64 -5.26 8.67 -12.76
CA ASN A 64 -5.97 7.49 -12.24
C ASN A 64 -5.06 6.27 -12.20
N PHE A 65 -5.19 5.41 -11.18
CA PHE A 65 -4.41 4.16 -11.11
C PHE A 65 -4.59 3.28 -12.35
N VAL A 66 -5.81 3.20 -12.87
CA VAL A 66 -6.14 2.44 -14.08
C VAL A 66 -5.52 3.03 -15.36
N ASP A 67 -5.10 4.30 -15.32
CA ASP A 67 -4.45 4.97 -16.43
C ASP A 67 -2.92 4.74 -16.44
N LEU A 68 -2.35 4.16 -15.37
CA LEU A 68 -0.92 3.84 -15.28
C LEU A 68 -0.49 2.87 -16.39
N ASP A 69 0.59 3.21 -17.08
CA ASP A 69 1.19 2.35 -18.10
C ASP A 69 2.21 1.39 -17.47
N VAL A 70 1.69 0.33 -16.85
CA VAL A 70 2.49 -0.69 -16.16
C VAL A 70 3.50 -1.40 -17.08
N ASP A 71 3.20 -1.51 -18.38
CA ASP A 71 4.11 -2.15 -19.34
C ASP A 71 5.35 -1.28 -19.54
N ARG A 72 5.18 0.05 -19.64
CA ARG A 72 6.30 1.00 -19.68
C ARG A 72 7.12 1.04 -18.38
N LEU A 73 6.56 0.59 -17.26
CA LEU A 73 7.26 0.42 -15.98
C LEU A 73 8.00 -0.92 -15.86
N GLY A 74 8.02 -1.76 -16.91
CA GLY A 74 8.65 -3.09 -16.83
C GLY A 74 7.74 -4.14 -16.20
N GLY A 75 6.42 -3.95 -16.29
CA GLY A 75 5.40 -4.83 -15.75
C GLY A 75 5.02 -4.50 -14.30
N GLN A 76 4.26 -5.40 -13.67
CA GLN A 76 3.68 -5.20 -12.33
C GLN A 76 4.71 -5.02 -11.20
N LEU A 77 5.94 -5.48 -11.42
CA LEU A 77 7.00 -5.54 -10.42
C LEU A 77 8.27 -4.77 -10.82
N GLY A 78 8.31 -4.23 -12.05
CA GLY A 78 9.56 -3.84 -12.72
C GLY A 78 10.34 -2.72 -12.03
N VAL A 79 9.65 -1.81 -11.34
CA VAL A 79 10.25 -0.66 -10.64
C VAL A 79 10.47 -0.87 -9.14
N PHE A 80 10.06 -2.03 -8.60
CA PHE A 80 10.12 -2.28 -7.16
C PHE A 80 11.32 -3.18 -6.83
N PRO A 81 12.15 -2.82 -5.84
CA PRO A 81 13.26 -3.66 -5.42
C PRO A 81 12.75 -4.92 -4.72
N PRO A 82 13.48 -6.06 -4.82
CA PRO A 82 13.12 -7.31 -4.14
C PRO A 82 12.88 -7.16 -2.63
N ALA A 83 13.54 -6.20 -1.98
CA ALA A 83 13.33 -5.87 -0.58
C ALA A 83 11.88 -5.41 -0.31
N CYS A 84 11.34 -4.50 -1.12
CA CYS A 84 9.95 -4.05 -1.00
C CYS A 84 8.95 -5.14 -1.42
N LEU A 85 9.32 -5.98 -2.38
CA LEU A 85 8.50 -7.11 -2.83
C LEU A 85 8.51 -8.30 -1.85
N SER A 86 9.39 -8.28 -0.86
CA SER A 86 9.48 -9.28 0.22
C SER A 86 9.17 -8.67 1.60
N CYS A 87 8.77 -7.40 1.66
CA CYS A 87 8.37 -6.73 2.89
C CYS A 87 6.91 -7.06 3.20
N PHE A 88 6.60 -7.44 4.44
CA PHE A 88 5.21 -7.64 4.87
C PHE A 88 4.74 -6.55 5.83
N ASP A 89 5.62 -5.66 6.28
CA ASP A 89 5.34 -4.69 7.34
C ASP A 89 4.91 -3.30 6.82
N TYR A 90 3.85 -3.24 6.02
CA TYR A 90 3.37 -1.98 5.44
C TYR A 90 2.97 -0.97 6.52
N GLN A 91 2.43 -1.43 7.65
CA GLN A 91 1.94 -0.54 8.70
C GLN A 91 3.02 -0.14 9.72
N ASN A 92 4.27 -0.61 9.57
CA ASN A 92 5.33 -0.40 10.56
C ASN A 92 4.90 -0.92 11.95
N GLY A 93 4.71 -2.24 12.05
CA GLY A 93 4.12 -2.93 13.19
C GLY A 93 4.96 -2.86 14.47
N LEU A 94 6.23 -2.50 14.37
CA LEU A 94 7.17 -2.39 15.50
C LEU A 94 7.35 -0.96 16.01
N SER A 95 6.76 0.06 15.37
CA SER A 95 6.85 1.45 15.85
C SER A 95 5.96 1.68 17.08
N ASP A 96 6.33 2.59 17.97
CA ASP A 96 5.46 3.03 19.07
C ASP A 96 4.24 3.80 18.54
N LEU A 97 4.49 4.67 17.55
CA LEU A 97 3.50 5.53 16.89
C LEU A 97 3.69 5.44 15.37
N THR A 98 2.66 5.11 14.60
CA THR A 98 2.72 5.18 13.12
C THR A 98 1.86 6.34 12.62
N ILE A 99 2.38 7.18 11.73
CA ILE A 99 1.64 8.27 11.08
C ILE A 99 1.61 8.04 9.56
N GLY A 100 0.42 8.04 8.97
CA GLY A 100 0.23 7.78 7.54
C GLY A 100 -1.04 8.42 6.99
N TYR A 101 -1.49 7.98 5.83
CA TYR A 101 -2.69 8.56 5.17
C TYR A 101 -3.73 7.53 4.75
N MET A 102 -3.36 6.26 4.51
CA MET A 102 -4.23 5.30 3.81
C MET A 102 -5.61 5.10 4.45
N GLY A 103 -5.69 5.14 5.79
CA GLY A 103 -6.93 4.99 6.54
C GLY A 103 -7.73 6.28 6.72
N ALA A 104 -7.16 7.43 6.32
CA ALA A 104 -7.72 8.75 6.55
C ALA A 104 -8.79 9.10 5.48
N PRO A 105 -9.79 9.92 5.84
CA PRO A 105 -10.70 10.50 4.85
C PRO A 105 -9.95 11.43 3.89
N LEU A 106 -10.44 11.52 2.65
CA LEU A 106 -9.91 12.44 1.64
C LEU A 106 -11.04 13.36 1.11
N PRO A 107 -11.54 14.31 1.93
CA PRO A 107 -12.44 15.35 1.44
C PRO A 107 -11.69 16.26 0.43
N PRO A 108 -12.41 17.00 -0.43
CA PRO A 108 -11.79 17.82 -1.47
C PRO A 108 -10.73 18.81 -0.96
N ASP A 109 -11.05 19.50 0.14
CA ASP A 109 -10.30 20.69 0.58
C ASP A 109 -9.43 20.46 1.82
N GLU A 110 -9.60 19.34 2.52
CA GLU A 110 -8.82 19.01 3.72
C GLU A 110 -7.93 17.80 3.48
N ARG A 111 -6.86 17.69 4.26
CA ARG A 111 -6.00 16.51 4.27
C ARG A 111 -5.94 15.97 5.69
N TRP A 112 -6.27 14.71 5.82
CA TRP A 112 -6.24 13.99 7.08
C TRP A 112 -5.13 12.96 7.05
N GLN A 113 -4.49 12.78 8.20
CA GLN A 113 -3.60 11.67 8.45
C GLN A 113 -4.31 10.66 9.34
N TRP A 114 -3.93 9.40 9.19
CA TRP A 114 -4.32 8.34 10.09
C TRP A 114 -3.12 8.00 10.97
N THR A 115 -3.40 7.81 12.26
CA THR A 115 -2.39 7.53 13.27
C THR A 115 -2.70 6.20 13.96
N LEU A 116 -1.66 5.41 14.21
CA LEU A 116 -1.71 4.19 15.02
C LEU A 116 -0.84 4.36 16.25
N ILE A 117 -1.48 4.44 17.42
CA ILE A 117 -0.81 4.41 18.72
C ILE A 117 -0.74 2.94 19.16
N ARG A 118 0.46 2.38 19.32
CA ARG A 118 0.64 0.94 19.60
C ARG A 118 1.08 0.63 21.01
N THR A 119 1.90 1.49 21.59
CA THR A 119 2.54 1.29 22.90
C THR A 119 2.25 2.49 23.82
N GLU A 120 2.51 2.32 25.11
CA GLU A 120 2.45 3.43 26.09
C GLU A 120 3.40 4.59 25.69
N ARG A 121 4.60 4.27 25.19
CA ARG A 121 5.52 5.27 24.62
C ARG A 121 4.92 6.02 23.43
N GLY A 122 4.16 5.32 22.60
CA GLY A 122 3.45 5.93 21.47
C GLY A 122 2.35 6.87 21.93
N ALA A 123 1.65 6.52 23.01
CA ALA A 123 0.63 7.37 23.61
C ALA A 123 1.24 8.65 24.21
N GLU A 124 2.36 8.52 24.94
CA GLU A 124 3.13 9.65 25.45
C GLU A 124 3.57 10.60 24.32
N LEU A 125 4.11 10.07 23.23
CA LEU A 125 4.46 10.87 22.05
C LEU A 125 3.25 11.57 21.45
N TYR A 126 2.11 10.88 21.35
CA TYR A 126 0.91 11.46 20.76
C TYR A 126 0.29 12.54 21.65
N ASP A 127 0.35 12.39 22.97
CA ASP A 127 -0.16 13.38 23.92
C ASP A 127 0.59 14.72 23.84
N LEU A 128 1.86 14.72 23.42
CA LEU A 128 2.59 15.96 23.10
C LEU A 128 1.99 16.70 21.89
N LEU A 129 1.43 15.95 20.92
CA LEU A 129 0.84 16.50 19.70
C LEU A 129 -0.64 16.88 19.89
N ARG A 130 -1.33 16.23 20.82
CA ARG A 130 -2.77 16.33 21.04
C ARG A 130 -3.31 17.76 21.11
N PRO A 131 -2.66 18.74 21.76
CA PRO A 131 -3.14 20.13 21.79
C PRO A 131 -3.05 20.86 20.44
N HIS A 132 -2.33 20.31 19.47
CA HIS A 132 -2.01 20.92 18.18
C HIS A 132 -2.70 20.24 16.99
N VAL A 133 -3.53 19.23 17.24
CA VAL A 133 -4.19 18.45 16.19
C VAL A 133 -5.70 18.40 16.41
N GLU A 134 -6.45 18.31 15.31
CA GLU A 134 -7.87 17.93 15.35
C GLU A 134 -7.96 16.40 15.24
N GLU A 135 -8.77 15.78 16.10
CA GLU A 135 -9.01 14.35 16.10
C GLU A 135 -10.41 14.02 15.58
N ARG A 136 -10.51 12.96 14.79
CA ARG A 136 -11.78 12.40 14.31
C ARG A 136 -11.74 10.88 14.35
N GLU A 137 -12.89 10.29 14.62
CA GLU A 137 -13.07 8.84 14.58
C GLU A 137 -12.77 8.27 13.17
N PRO A 138 -12.08 7.12 13.05
CA PRO A 138 -11.82 6.51 11.76
C PRO A 138 -13.10 6.15 11.02
N ILE A 139 -13.14 6.47 9.72
CA ILE A 139 -14.24 6.04 8.84
C ILE A 139 -13.94 4.68 8.22
N SER A 140 -14.99 3.92 7.89
CA SER A 140 -14.87 2.61 7.25
C SER A 140 -16.09 2.38 6.37
N GLY A 141 -15.91 2.14 5.07
CA GLY A 141 -17.04 1.93 4.17
C GLY A 141 -16.67 1.28 2.84
N GLY A 142 -17.67 0.76 2.13
CA GLY A 142 -17.48 -0.04 0.93
C GLY A 142 -17.13 -1.50 1.24
N ASP A 143 -16.68 -2.23 0.22
CA ASP A 143 -16.39 -3.66 0.31
C ASP A 143 -15.10 -3.98 -0.46
N ARG A 144 -14.02 -4.21 0.29
CA ARG A 144 -12.70 -4.52 -0.28
C ARG A 144 -12.61 -5.88 -0.96
N THR A 145 -13.54 -6.79 -0.68
CA THR A 145 -13.47 -8.18 -1.15
C THR A 145 -13.84 -8.33 -2.61
N ARG A 146 -14.66 -7.41 -3.15
CA ARG A 146 -15.19 -7.49 -4.54
C ARG A 146 -14.10 -7.44 -5.60
N GLY A 147 -13.06 -6.62 -5.40
CA GLY A 147 -11.95 -6.47 -6.34
C GLY A 147 -10.88 -7.56 -6.21
N MET A 148 -10.82 -8.26 -5.07
CA MET A 148 -9.70 -9.14 -4.76
C MET A 148 -9.59 -10.36 -5.68
N PRO A 149 -10.68 -11.05 -6.09
CA PRO A 149 -10.55 -12.17 -7.02
C PRO A 149 -9.92 -11.78 -8.36
N ALA A 150 -10.31 -10.64 -8.92
CA ALA A 150 -9.72 -10.13 -10.16
C ALA A 150 -8.24 -9.77 -9.96
N TYR A 151 -7.88 -9.25 -8.79
CA TYR A 151 -6.50 -8.95 -8.44
C TYR A 151 -5.65 -10.23 -8.29
N ILE A 152 -6.14 -11.25 -7.59
CA ILE A 152 -5.47 -12.55 -7.44
C ILE A 152 -5.24 -13.20 -8.80
N GLN A 153 -6.24 -13.18 -9.68
CA GLN A 153 -6.09 -13.67 -11.05
C GLN A 153 -5.04 -12.88 -11.83
N MET A 154 -4.98 -11.56 -11.66
CA MET A 154 -3.98 -10.70 -12.31
C MET A 154 -2.55 -11.04 -11.85
N LEU A 155 -2.35 -11.43 -10.58
CA LEU A 155 -1.04 -11.87 -10.08
C LEU A 155 -0.53 -13.11 -10.81
N ARG A 156 -1.43 -14.04 -11.18
CA ARG A 156 -1.09 -15.22 -11.98
C ARG A 156 -0.89 -14.89 -13.46
N GLN A 157 -1.78 -14.08 -14.00
CA GLN A 157 -1.80 -13.73 -15.42
C GLN A 157 -2.03 -12.23 -15.58
N PRO A 158 -0.95 -11.45 -15.81
CA PRO A 158 -1.06 -10.02 -16.05
C PRO A 158 -2.04 -9.72 -17.19
N ARG A 159 -2.96 -8.78 -16.94
CA ARG A 159 -3.97 -8.38 -17.92
C ARG A 159 -3.42 -7.30 -18.84
N LYS A 160 -3.83 -7.34 -20.11
CA LYS A 160 -3.56 -6.25 -21.06
C LYS A 160 -4.26 -4.98 -20.61
N ARG A 161 -3.63 -3.83 -20.85
CA ARG A 161 -4.21 -2.51 -20.55
C ARG A 161 -5.53 -2.31 -21.32
N PRO A 162 -6.65 -2.01 -20.63
CA PRO A 162 -7.92 -1.81 -21.31
C PRO A 162 -7.95 -0.55 -22.19
N PRO A 163 -8.80 -0.51 -23.24
CA PRO A 163 -9.11 0.70 -23.99
C PRO A 163 -9.55 1.87 -23.11
N TRP A 164 -9.29 3.10 -23.57
CA TRP A 164 -9.55 4.33 -22.79
C TRP A 164 -10.98 4.45 -22.23
N PRO A 165 -12.06 4.17 -22.99
CA PRO A 165 -13.41 4.29 -22.45
C PRO A 165 -13.67 3.37 -21.25
N ILE A 166 -13.14 2.14 -21.29
CA ILE A 166 -13.27 1.18 -20.19
C ILE A 166 -12.50 1.68 -18.96
N ARG A 167 -11.30 2.23 -19.16
CA ARG A 167 -10.51 2.80 -18.05
C ARG A 167 -11.25 3.95 -17.35
N GLN A 168 -11.88 4.84 -18.10
CA GLN A 168 -12.65 5.94 -17.51
C GLN A 168 -13.86 5.43 -16.71
N LEU A 169 -14.54 4.39 -17.19
CA LEU A 169 -15.62 3.73 -16.44
C LEU A 169 -15.11 3.11 -15.13
N VAL A 170 -13.97 2.38 -15.19
CA VAL A 170 -13.35 1.80 -13.98
C VAL A 170 -12.99 2.89 -12.98
N ALA A 171 -12.37 3.98 -13.43
CA ALA A 171 -11.99 5.10 -12.57
C ALA A 171 -13.22 5.74 -11.90
N PHE A 172 -14.34 5.88 -12.62
CA PHE A 172 -15.60 6.37 -12.07
C PHE A 172 -16.16 5.43 -10.99
N ILE A 173 -16.21 4.12 -11.27
CA ILE A 173 -16.72 3.11 -10.33
C ILE A 173 -15.85 3.07 -9.06
N GLN A 174 -14.53 3.07 -9.22
CA GLN A 174 -13.58 3.07 -8.09
C GLN A 174 -13.80 4.28 -7.18
N ARG A 175 -13.90 5.49 -7.74
CA ARG A 175 -14.14 6.69 -6.92
C ARG A 175 -15.50 6.70 -6.23
N ARG A 176 -16.54 6.20 -6.88
CA ARG A 176 -17.91 6.26 -6.35
C ARG A 176 -18.18 5.17 -5.31
N SER A 177 -17.75 3.95 -5.59
CA SER A 177 -18.16 2.74 -4.87
C SER A 177 -17.00 1.94 -4.29
N GLY A 178 -15.75 2.39 -4.49
CA GLY A 178 -14.58 1.77 -3.89
C GLY A 178 -14.59 1.86 -2.35
N PRO A 179 -13.78 1.03 -1.70
CA PRO A 179 -13.61 1.09 -0.24
C PRO A 179 -13.08 2.46 0.20
N LYS A 180 -13.43 2.86 1.43
CA LYS A 180 -13.09 4.15 2.04
C LYS A 180 -12.55 3.96 3.46
N GLY A 181 -11.61 4.83 3.85
CA GLY A 181 -11.02 4.83 5.19
C GLY A 181 -10.34 3.51 5.53
N LEU A 182 -10.66 2.94 6.68
CA LEU A 182 -10.06 1.67 7.12
C LEU A 182 -10.31 0.51 6.14
N GLU A 183 -11.44 0.48 5.44
CA GLU A 183 -11.66 -0.53 4.38
C GLU A 183 -10.70 -0.35 3.20
N PHE A 184 -10.40 0.90 2.82
CA PHE A 184 -9.42 1.18 1.77
C PHE A 184 -8.02 0.75 2.21
N ALA A 185 -7.61 1.14 3.42
CA ALA A 185 -6.34 0.74 4.02
C ALA A 185 -6.18 -0.78 4.04
N ARG A 186 -7.18 -1.52 4.51
CA ARG A 186 -7.16 -2.99 4.50
C ARG A 186 -7.08 -3.54 3.08
N SER A 187 -7.80 -2.96 2.13
CA SER A 187 -7.75 -3.38 0.71
C SER A 187 -6.34 -3.26 0.15
N VAL A 188 -5.68 -2.11 0.31
CA VAL A 188 -4.34 -1.90 -0.23
C VAL A 188 -3.31 -2.78 0.48
N ILE A 189 -3.41 -2.94 1.80
CA ILE A 189 -2.53 -3.84 2.56
C ILE A 189 -2.70 -5.28 2.08
N GLU A 190 -3.92 -5.80 2.02
CA GLU A 190 -4.20 -7.18 1.56
C GLU A 190 -3.68 -7.41 0.12
N MET A 191 -3.82 -6.41 -0.77
CA MET A 191 -3.25 -6.48 -2.12
C MET A 191 -1.72 -6.60 -2.09
N LYS A 192 -1.02 -5.77 -1.30
CA LYS A 192 0.45 -5.84 -1.18
C LYS A 192 0.91 -7.14 -0.53
N LEU A 193 0.22 -7.63 0.49
CA LEU A 193 0.50 -8.92 1.12
C LEU A 193 0.38 -10.07 0.11
N LEU A 194 -0.69 -10.11 -0.70
CA LEU A 194 -0.87 -11.13 -1.74
C LEU A 194 0.23 -11.09 -2.80
N ARG A 195 0.54 -9.89 -3.30
CA ARG A 195 1.61 -9.69 -4.29
C ARG A 195 2.96 -10.15 -3.74
N ASN A 196 3.30 -9.73 -2.53
CA ASN A 196 4.59 -10.03 -1.93
C ASN A 196 4.71 -11.50 -1.54
N LEU A 197 3.63 -12.12 -1.05
CA LEU A 197 3.56 -13.57 -0.86
C LEU A 197 3.84 -14.31 -2.17
N GLN A 198 3.19 -13.88 -3.26
CA GLN A 198 3.40 -14.50 -4.57
C GLN A 198 4.83 -14.31 -5.08
N PHE A 199 5.39 -13.11 -4.93
CA PHE A 199 6.79 -12.84 -5.29
C PHE A 199 7.76 -13.75 -4.54
N VAL A 200 7.59 -13.87 -3.22
CA VAL A 200 8.43 -14.76 -2.38
C VAL A 200 8.25 -16.21 -2.82
N ARG A 201 7.03 -16.66 -3.14
CA ARG A 201 6.79 -18.02 -3.62
C ARG A 201 7.48 -18.32 -4.94
N GLU A 202 7.41 -17.40 -5.89
CA GLU A 202 7.99 -17.56 -7.22
C GLU A 202 9.52 -17.46 -7.22
N ARG A 203 10.08 -16.53 -6.45
CA ARG A 203 11.53 -16.23 -6.48
C ARG A 203 12.32 -16.89 -5.36
N HIS A 204 11.69 -17.14 -4.23
CA HIS A 204 12.33 -17.57 -2.98
C HIS A 204 11.51 -18.63 -2.23
N GLY A 205 10.75 -19.49 -2.92
CA GLY A 205 9.76 -20.37 -2.30
C GLY A 205 10.28 -21.28 -1.18
N ARG A 206 11.56 -21.71 -1.25
CA ARG A 206 12.21 -22.49 -0.18
C ARG A 206 12.35 -21.72 1.15
N LEU A 207 12.32 -20.39 1.10
CA LEU A 207 12.44 -19.48 2.24
C LEU A 207 11.09 -18.93 2.70
N GLU A 208 9.98 -19.35 2.10
CA GLU A 208 8.65 -18.79 2.39
C GLU A 208 8.36 -18.73 3.89
N ARG A 209 8.52 -19.84 4.63
CA ARG A 209 8.28 -19.87 6.08
C ARG A 209 9.25 -19.00 6.91
N ARG A 210 10.40 -18.64 6.36
CA ARG A 210 11.39 -17.77 7.02
C ARG A 210 11.11 -16.29 6.75
N ILE A 211 10.58 -15.98 5.56
CA ILE A 211 10.37 -14.61 5.11
C ILE A 211 8.94 -14.13 5.43
N VAL A 212 7.93 -14.98 5.25
CA VAL A 212 6.51 -14.62 5.37
C VAL A 212 6.05 -14.81 6.82
N PRO A 213 5.66 -13.74 7.53
CA PRO A 213 5.14 -13.86 8.89
C PRO A 213 3.77 -14.56 8.91
N GLY A 214 3.48 -15.32 9.97
CA GLY A 214 2.23 -16.08 10.08
C GLY A 214 0.94 -15.23 10.02
N TYR A 215 0.99 -13.96 10.40
CA TYR A 215 -0.19 -13.08 10.31
C TYR A 215 -0.61 -12.82 8.86
N VAL A 216 0.30 -12.96 7.88
CA VAL A 216 0.00 -12.74 6.46
C VAL A 216 -1.05 -13.72 5.99
N TYR A 217 -0.89 -15.00 6.34
CA TYR A 217 -1.87 -16.04 6.00
C TYR A 217 -3.22 -15.78 6.68
N ARG A 218 -3.22 -15.38 7.95
CA ARG A 218 -4.45 -15.03 8.69
C ARG A 218 -5.17 -13.82 8.09
N ALA A 219 -4.44 -12.77 7.72
CA ALA A 219 -5.00 -11.57 7.10
C ALA A 219 -5.64 -11.90 5.74
N LEU A 220 -5.07 -12.84 5.01
CA LEU A 220 -5.52 -13.24 3.68
C LEU A 220 -6.50 -14.43 3.68
N ALA A 221 -6.82 -15.00 4.84
CA ALA A 221 -7.59 -16.25 4.98
C ALA A 221 -8.94 -16.22 4.23
N ARG A 222 -9.61 -15.06 4.20
CA ARG A 222 -10.87 -14.86 3.46
C ARG A 222 -10.77 -15.12 1.95
N TYR A 223 -9.56 -15.10 1.40
CA TYR A 223 -9.29 -15.33 -0.03
C TYR A 223 -8.69 -16.71 -0.30
N ALA A 224 -8.60 -17.59 0.70
CA ALA A 224 -7.93 -18.89 0.58
C ALA A 224 -8.51 -19.74 -0.56
N ASP A 225 -9.83 -19.80 -0.71
CA ASP A 225 -10.46 -20.59 -1.78
C ASP A 225 -10.20 -20.00 -3.18
N VAL A 226 -10.22 -18.67 -3.29
CA VAL A 226 -9.89 -18.00 -4.55
C VAL A 226 -8.42 -18.25 -4.91
N TYR A 227 -7.53 -18.10 -3.93
CA TYR A 227 -6.11 -18.34 -4.10
C TYR A 227 -5.82 -19.78 -4.52
N ARG A 228 -6.45 -20.77 -3.86
CA ARG A 228 -6.32 -22.19 -4.20
C ARG A 228 -6.74 -22.48 -5.62
N ARG A 229 -7.88 -21.92 -6.06
CA ARG A 229 -8.37 -22.11 -7.43
C ARG A 229 -7.43 -21.52 -8.48
N GLU A 230 -6.87 -20.33 -8.23
CA GLU A 230 -5.99 -19.67 -9.21
C GLU A 230 -4.59 -20.31 -9.23
N PHE A 231 -3.99 -20.62 -8.09
CA PHE A 231 -2.60 -21.07 -7.99
C PHE A 231 -2.41 -22.58 -7.79
N ASN A 232 -3.50 -23.35 -7.72
CA ASN A 232 -3.50 -24.79 -7.44
C ASN A 232 -2.65 -25.16 -6.20
N ARG A 233 -2.74 -24.32 -5.16
CA ARG A 233 -1.98 -24.44 -3.91
C ARG A 233 -2.71 -23.77 -2.75
N ASP A 234 -2.64 -24.35 -1.56
CA ASP A 234 -3.18 -23.72 -0.35
C ASP A 234 -2.52 -22.38 -0.03
N LEU A 235 -3.31 -21.47 0.53
CA LEU A 235 -2.83 -20.15 0.93
C LEU A 235 -1.83 -20.26 2.08
N GLU A 236 -2.10 -21.06 3.10
CA GLU A 236 -1.17 -21.35 4.19
C GLU A 236 -0.49 -22.70 3.93
N PRO A 237 0.85 -22.79 3.97
CA PRO A 237 1.52 -24.07 3.86
C PRO A 237 1.09 -25.01 4.99
N SER A 238 0.84 -26.29 4.68
CA SER A 238 0.64 -27.31 5.72
C SER A 238 1.82 -27.29 6.69
N ALA A 239 1.56 -27.46 7.99
CA ALA A 239 2.64 -27.63 8.96
C ALA A 239 3.43 -28.90 8.58
N SER A 240 4.74 -28.74 8.39
CA SER A 240 5.69 -29.84 8.17
C SER A 240 6.82 -29.71 9.16
#